data_AF-A0A293MS34-F1
#
_entry.id   AF-A0A293MS34-F1
#
_cell.length_a   1.000
_cell.length_b   1.000
_cell.length_c   1.000
_cell.angle_alpha   90.00
_cell.angle_beta   90.00
_cell.angle_gamma   90.00
#
_symmetry.space_group_name_H-M   'P 1'
#
loop_
_entity.id
_entity.type
_entity.pdbx_description
1 polymer ?
#
loop_
_entity_poly.entity_id
_entity_poly.type
_entity_poly.pdbx_seq_one_letter_code
_entity_poly.pdbx_strand_id
1 'polypeptide(L)'
;MNFAPPSPRGIERIEGSDQSLLSEFHRKARTLDRNDVLEPRTNTPAPRISLITKYSSALPNIQTILRRYDHILRSNDRLRSIFTEPVKVAYRR
;
A
#
# COMPACT_ATOMS: atom_id res chain seq x y z
N MET A 1 -5.43 50.40 -29.71
CA MET A 1 -5.17 49.78 -28.39
C MET A 1 -4.34 48.53 -28.63
N ASN A 2 -3.06 48.54 -28.28
CA ASN A 2 -2.16 47.40 -28.47
C ASN A 2 -1.81 46.83 -27.10
N PHE A 3 -2.25 45.60 -26.81
CA PHE A 3 -1.87 44.86 -25.61
C PHE A 3 -0.54 44.14 -25.87
N ALA A 4 0.51 44.53 -25.16
CA ALA A 4 1.75 43.80 -25.12
C ALA A 4 1.57 42.53 -24.25
N PRO A 5 2.10 41.37 -24.66
CA PRO A 5 2.04 40.16 -23.83
C PRO A 5 2.90 40.33 -22.57
N PRO A 6 2.47 39.83 -21.40
CA PRO A 6 3.28 39.89 -20.20
C PRO A 6 4.51 38.99 -20.34
N SER A 7 5.68 39.54 -20.02
CA SER A 7 6.97 38.83 -20.03
C SER A 7 6.91 37.54 -19.20
N PRO A 8 7.57 36.45 -19.63
CA PRO A 8 7.59 35.20 -18.89
C PRO A 8 8.33 35.44 -17.56
N ARG A 9 7.60 35.38 -16.45
CA ARG A 9 8.21 35.34 -15.11
C ARG A 9 9.09 34.10 -15.05
N GLY A 10 10.35 34.32 -14.67
CA GLY A 10 11.36 33.29 -14.60
C GLY A 10 10.86 32.09 -13.79
N ILE A 11 11.02 30.91 -14.38
CA ILE A 11 10.95 29.65 -13.65
C ILE A 11 12.24 29.62 -12.82
N GLU A 12 12.15 30.04 -11.56
CA GLU A 12 13.24 29.82 -10.60
C GLU A 12 13.39 28.31 -10.42
N ARG A 13 14.56 27.78 -10.83
CA ARG A 13 14.92 26.37 -10.68
C ARG A 13 14.94 26.02 -9.19
N ILE A 14 13.97 25.24 -8.74
CA ILE A 14 13.99 24.54 -7.46
C ILE A 14 14.79 23.24 -7.66
N GLU A 15 16.10 23.33 -7.84
CA GLU A 15 16.95 22.13 -8.01
C GLU A 15 17.94 21.92 -6.85
N GLY A 16 17.98 22.83 -5.86
CA GLY A 16 18.97 22.79 -4.77
C GLY A 16 18.43 22.44 -3.38
N SER A 17 17.13 22.67 -3.09
CA SER A 17 16.57 22.54 -1.73
C SER A 17 16.38 21.10 -1.29
N ASP A 18 16.00 20.21 -2.20
CA ASP A 18 15.61 18.83 -1.86
C ASP A 18 16.82 17.98 -1.49
N GLN A 19 17.98 18.23 -2.11
CA GLN A 19 19.24 17.53 -1.82
C GLN A 19 19.74 17.84 -0.41
N SER A 20 19.62 19.11 0.02
CA SER A 20 19.97 19.55 1.37
C SER A 20 19.10 18.83 2.41
N LEU A 21 17.78 18.84 2.22
CA LEU A 21 16.83 18.20 3.12
C LEU A 21 17.06 16.68 3.19
N LEU A 22 17.25 16.02 2.05
CA LEU A 22 17.56 14.59 2.00
C LEU A 22 18.85 14.24 2.75
N SER A 23 19.90 15.05 2.59
CA SER A 23 21.17 14.83 3.31
C SER A 23 21.01 14.98 4.82
N GLU A 24 20.17 15.92 5.26
CA GLU A 24 19.88 16.16 6.67
C GLU A 24 19.11 14.99 7.28
N PHE A 25 18.05 14.53 6.61
CA PHE A 25 17.29 13.35 7.03
C PHE A 25 18.15 12.09 7.05
N HIS A 26 19.05 11.93 6.08
CA HIS A 26 19.96 10.80 6.02
C HIS A 26 20.97 10.82 7.18
N ARG A 27 21.49 11.99 7.54
CA ARG A 27 22.36 12.16 8.72
C ARG A 27 21.62 11.81 10.00
N LYS A 28 20.37 12.26 10.14
CA LYS A 28 19.50 11.98 11.29
C LYS A 28 19.12 10.50 11.39
N ALA A 29 18.88 9.84 10.27
CA ALA A 29 18.59 8.41 10.22
C ALA A 29 19.78 7.55 10.66
N ARG A 30 21.02 7.97 10.36
CA ARG A 30 22.24 7.26 10.79
C ARG A 30 22.52 7.34 12.29
N THR A 31 21.96 8.32 12.98
CA THR A 31 22.15 8.50 14.43
C THR A 31 21.12 7.75 15.27
N LEU A 32 20.07 7.21 14.66
CA LEU A 32 19.05 6.43 15.35
C LEU A 32 19.46 4.96 15.41
N ASP A 33 19.40 4.33 16.58
CA ASP A 33 19.58 2.89 16.67
C ASP A 33 18.38 2.18 16.06
N ARG A 34 18.64 1.05 15.40
CA ARG A 34 17.61 0.28 14.70
C ARG A 34 16.55 -0.25 15.67
N ASN A 35 16.94 -0.60 16.89
CA ASN A 35 16.04 -1.14 17.89
C ASN A 35 15.13 -0.05 18.49
N ASP A 36 15.60 1.19 18.52
CA ASP A 36 14.83 2.35 19.00
C ASP A 36 13.77 2.83 17.99
N VAL A 37 13.95 2.51 16.71
CA VAL A 37 13.04 2.92 15.62
C VAL A 37 12.05 1.82 15.25
N LEU A 38 12.46 0.55 15.37
CA LEU A 38 11.63 -0.58 14.99
C LEU A 38 10.77 -1.04 16.18
N GLU A 39 9.58 -0.47 16.28
CA GLU A 39 8.54 -1.03 17.14
C GLU A 39 8.19 -2.46 16.68
N PRO A 40 8.22 -3.46 17.59
CA PRO A 40 7.83 -4.81 17.25
C PRO A 40 6.36 -4.80 16.83
N ARG A 41 6.11 -5.11 15.56
CA ARG A 41 4.76 -5.19 15.04
C ARG A 41 4.02 -6.32 15.75
N THR A 42 3.09 -5.96 16.64
CA THR A 42 2.17 -6.90 17.26
C THR A 42 1.24 -7.43 16.18
N ASN A 43 1.53 -8.65 15.71
CA ASN A 43 0.59 -9.37 14.86
C ASN A 43 -0.50 -9.93 15.76
N THR A 44 -1.55 -9.15 16.01
CA THR A 44 -2.74 -9.66 16.70
C THR A 44 -3.39 -10.69 15.77
N PRO A 45 -3.42 -11.99 16.15
CA PRO A 45 -4.04 -13.00 15.33
C PRO A 45 -5.56 -12.79 15.38
N ALA A 46 -6.11 -12.19 14.34
CA ALA A 46 -7.55 -12.18 14.15
C ALA A 46 -8.01 -13.58 13.73
N PRO A 47 -9.18 -14.06 14.21
CA PRO A 47 -9.76 -15.32 13.78
C PRO A 47 -10.16 -15.24 12.31
N ARG A 48 -9.22 -15.59 11.42
CA ARG A 48 -9.41 -15.60 9.97
C ARG A 48 -9.98 -16.95 9.53
N ILE A 49 -11.20 -16.95 9.01
CA ILE A 49 -11.77 -18.13 8.35
C ILE A 49 -11.09 -18.29 6.99
N SER A 50 -10.43 -19.42 6.78
CA SER A 50 -9.82 -19.76 5.49
C SER A 50 -10.78 -20.60 4.66
N LEU A 51 -10.92 -20.28 3.38
CA LEU A 51 -11.63 -21.11 2.42
C LEU A 51 -10.76 -22.32 2.07
N ILE A 52 -11.16 -23.50 2.55
CA ILE A 52 -10.46 -24.76 2.27
C ILE A 52 -11.00 -25.37 0.99
N THR A 53 -10.16 -25.53 -0.03
CA THR A 53 -10.55 -26.12 -1.33
C THR A 53 -9.59 -27.23 -1.74
N LYS A 54 -10.02 -28.14 -2.62
CA LYS A 54 -9.12 -29.12 -3.23
C LYS A 54 -8.31 -28.43 -4.32
N TYR A 55 -6.99 -28.62 -4.31
CA TYR A 55 -6.17 -28.16 -5.43
C TYR A 55 -6.53 -28.92 -6.71
N SER A 56 -6.72 -28.19 -7.81
CA SER A 56 -6.93 -28.75 -9.14
C SER A 56 -6.09 -27.96 -10.13
N SER A 57 -5.27 -28.66 -10.92
CA SER A 57 -4.48 -28.04 -12.00
C SER A 57 -5.33 -27.53 -13.16
N ALA A 58 -6.57 -27.99 -13.28
CA ALA A 58 -7.53 -27.52 -14.28
C ALA A 58 -8.22 -26.21 -13.88
N LEU A 59 -8.14 -25.81 -12.60
CA LEU A 59 -8.75 -24.59 -12.10
C LEU A 59 -7.74 -23.45 -12.02
N PRO A 60 -8.16 -22.22 -12.34
CA PRO A 60 -7.33 -21.04 -12.13
C PRO A 60 -7.07 -20.82 -10.63
N ASN A 61 -5.99 -20.10 -10.31
CA ASN A 61 -5.63 -19.81 -8.93
C ASN A 61 -6.74 -18.97 -8.24
N ILE A 62 -7.51 -19.63 -7.38
CA ILE A 62 -8.66 -19.06 -6.66
C ILE A 62 -8.22 -17.87 -5.81
N GLN A 63 -7.04 -17.93 -5.21
CA GLN A 63 -6.50 -16.83 -4.40
C GLN A 63 -6.27 -15.56 -5.24
N THR A 64 -5.80 -15.71 -6.48
CA THR A 64 -5.60 -14.59 -7.40
C THR A 64 -6.93 -13.95 -7.79
N ILE A 65 -7.95 -14.77 -8.03
CA ILE A 65 -9.30 -14.31 -8.37
C ILE A 65 -9.90 -13.53 -7.21
N LEU A 66 -9.89 -14.09 -6.00
CA LEU A 66 -10.45 -13.44 -4.82
C LEU A 66 -9.75 -12.11 -4.51
N ARG A 67 -8.42 -12.06 -4.64
CA ARG A 67 -7.67 -10.80 -4.46
C ARG A 67 -8.05 -9.74 -5.49
N ARG A 68 -8.29 -10.14 -6.74
CA ARG A 68 -8.71 -9.22 -7.82
C ARG A 68 -10.08 -8.61 -7.53
N TYR A 69 -11.01 -9.42 -7.03
CA TYR A 69 -12.40 -9.01 -6.79
C TYR A 69 -12.68 -8.58 -5.33
N ASP A 70 -11.66 -8.47 -4.48
CA ASP A 70 -11.80 -8.03 -3.09
C ASP A 70 -12.47 -6.66 -2.96
N HIS A 71 -12.22 -5.77 -3.93
CA HIS A 71 -12.87 -4.44 -3.99
C HIS A 71 -14.40 -4.54 -4.09
N ILE A 72 -14.95 -5.56 -4.76
CA ILE A 72 -16.40 -5.79 -4.86
C ILE A 72 -16.97 -6.25 -3.52
N LEU A 73 -16.22 -7.09 -2.78
CA LEU A 73 -16.60 -7.53 -1.44
C LEU A 73 -16.61 -6.36 -0.45
N ARG A 74 -15.71 -5.40 -0.63
CA ARG A 74 -15.61 -4.19 0.21
C ARG A 74 -16.58 -3.07 -0.18
N SER A 75 -17.08 -3.06 -1.41
CA SER A 75 -17.94 -1.97 -1.89
C SER A 75 -19.39 -2.04 -1.38
N ASN A 76 -19.84 -3.21 -0.91
CA ASN A 76 -21.17 -3.39 -0.36
C ASN A 76 -21.08 -3.47 1.17
N ASP A 77 -21.83 -2.63 1.89
CA ASP A 77 -21.79 -2.57 3.36
C ASP A 77 -22.17 -3.89 4.04
N ARG A 78 -23.12 -4.63 3.46
CA ARG A 78 -23.53 -5.95 3.96
C ARG A 78 -22.43 -6.98 3.74
N LEU A 79 -21.73 -6.94 2.61
CA LEU A 79 -20.63 -7.88 2.34
C LEU A 79 -19.40 -7.52 3.16
N ARG A 80 -19.14 -6.23 3.36
CA ARG A 80 -18.03 -5.73 4.18
C ARG A 80 -18.17 -6.11 5.65
N SER A 81 -19.38 -6.18 6.19
CA SER A 81 -19.62 -6.65 7.57
C SER A 81 -19.42 -8.16 7.73
N ILE A 82 -19.65 -8.93 6.66
CA ILE A 82 -19.43 -10.39 6.63
C ILE A 82 -17.96 -10.72 6.37
N PHE A 83 -17.34 -10.02 5.41
CA PHE A 83 -15.95 -10.18 4.98
C PHE A 83 -15.10 -9.02 5.50
N THR A 84 -14.91 -8.99 6.83
CA THR A 84 -14.08 -7.99 7.50
C THR A 84 -12.62 -8.04 7.06
N GLU A 85 -12.14 -9.22 6.69
CA GLU A 85 -10.76 -9.45 6.29
C GLU A 85 -10.65 -10.08 4.90
N PRO A 86 -9.53 -9.88 4.19
CA PRO A 86 -9.31 -10.52 2.90
C PRO A 86 -9.40 -12.04 3.03
N VAL A 87 -10.17 -12.66 2.15
CA VAL A 87 -10.36 -14.12 2.15
C VAL A 87 -9.01 -14.82 1.90
N LYS A 88 -8.60 -15.68 2.83
CA LYS A 88 -7.47 -16.59 2.63
C LYS A 88 -7.96 -17.92 2.06
N VAL A 89 -7.21 -18.47 1.11
CA VAL A 89 -7.48 -19.79 0.55
C VAL A 89 -6.43 -20.76 1.05
N ALA A 90 -6.87 -21.91 1.53
CA ALA A 90 -6.02 -23.04 1.87
C ALA A 90 -6.37 -24.20 0.94
N TYR A 91 -5.36 -24.93 0.47
CA TYR A 91 -5.56 -26.08 -0.40
C TYR A 91 -5.33 -27.37 0.37
N ARG A 92 -6.28 -28.31 0.27
CA ARG A 92 -6.10 -29.69 0.73
C ARG A 92 -5.52 -30.55 -0.40
N ARG A 93 -4.61 -31.46 -0.05
CA ARG A 93 -4.09 -32.50 -0.94
C ARG A 93 -5.08 -33.65 -1.05
#